data_AF-A0A6G9YMI8-F1
#
_entry.id   AF-A0A6G9YMI8-F1
#
_cell.length_a   1.000
_cell.length_b   1.000
_cell.length_c   1.000
_cell.angle_alpha   90.00
_cell.angle_beta   90.00
_cell.angle_gamma   90.00
#
_symmetry.space_group_name_H-M   'P 1'
#
loop_
_entity.id
_entity.type
_entity.pdbx_description
1 polymer ?
#
loop_
_entity_poly.entity_id
_entity_poly.type
_entity_poly.pdbx_seq_one_letter_code
_entity_poly.pdbx_strand_id
1 'polypeptide(L)' 'MTARGEQPDQELWSDETISATEQLDEDELGVDPLEEGMDPPDEWSGADRYAVPPADLRAGPSLGDRLAEEEPDIEPGQPD' A
#
# COMPACT_ATOMS: atom_id res chain seq x y z
N MET A 1 15.00 25.47 37.53
CA MET A 1 14.45 24.11 37.74
C MET A 1 12.99 24.33 38.11
N THR A 2 12.03 24.15 37.22
CA THR A 2 11.65 22.87 36.58
C THR A 2 11.21 23.08 35.12
N ALA A 3 11.58 22.11 34.27
CA ALA A 3 11.23 21.99 32.86
C ALA A 3 9.99 21.11 32.66
N ARG A 4 9.46 21.09 31.43
CA ARG A 4 8.46 20.17 30.84
C ARG A 4 7.00 20.63 31.01
N GLY A 5 6.18 20.75 29.97
CA GLY A 5 6.37 20.41 28.56
C GLY A 5 5.38 21.14 27.68
N GLU A 6 5.81 21.33 26.45
CA GLU A 6 4.99 21.39 25.24
C GLU A 6 3.77 20.45 25.33
N GLN A 7 2.70 20.87 24.64
CA GLN A 7 1.61 20.08 24.03
C GLN A 7 0.23 20.25 24.70
N PRO A 8 -0.84 20.42 23.90
CA PRO A 8 -0.98 19.73 22.61
C PRO A 8 -1.49 20.54 21.42
N ASP A 9 -0.98 20.18 20.25
CA ASP A 9 -1.67 20.18 18.97
C ASP A 9 -3.05 19.48 19.10
N GLN A 10 -4.07 20.17 19.62
CA GLN A 10 -5.35 19.53 19.99
C GLN A 10 -6.62 20.27 19.54
N GLU A 11 -6.54 21.33 18.72
CA GLU A 11 -7.73 22.13 18.37
C GLU A 11 -7.82 22.53 16.88
N LEU A 12 -7.56 21.59 15.96
CA LEU A 12 -7.84 21.78 14.51
C LEU A 12 -8.78 20.73 13.91
N TRP A 13 -9.43 19.95 14.75
CA TRP A 13 -10.35 18.88 14.34
C TRP A 13 -11.72 19.13 14.98
N SER A 14 -12.32 20.29 14.68
CA SER A 14 -13.77 20.45 14.85
C SER A 14 -14.47 19.78 13.68
N ASP A 15 -15.68 19.25 13.86
CA ASP A 15 -16.48 18.65 12.77
C ASP A 15 -16.58 19.58 11.54
N GLU A 16 -16.61 20.90 11.79
CA GLU A 16 -16.64 21.96 10.78
C GLU A 16 -15.32 22.12 9.96
N THR A 17 -14.19 21.61 10.43
CA THR A 17 -12.87 21.71 9.79
C THR A 17 -12.42 20.43 9.09
N ILE A 18 -13.12 19.32 9.33
CA ILE A 18 -12.83 18.00 8.77
C ILE A 18 -13.63 17.83 7.47
N SER A 19 -13.00 17.24 6.44
CA SER A 19 -13.70 17.02 5.17
C SER A 19 -14.85 16.03 5.35
N ALA A 20 -15.92 16.15 4.56
CA ALA A 20 -16.99 15.15 4.51
C ALA A 20 -16.49 13.72 4.21
N THR A 21 -15.31 13.58 3.61
CA THR A 21 -14.66 12.27 3.41
C THR A 21 -14.02 11.73 4.68
N GLU A 22 -13.38 12.59 5.49
CA GLU A 22 -12.74 12.20 6.75
C GLU A 22 -13.78 11.94 7.86
N GLN A 23 -14.94 12.61 7.83
CA GLN A 23 -16.06 12.29 8.74
C GLN A 23 -16.64 10.88 8.54
N LEU A 24 -16.29 10.21 7.42
CA LEU A 24 -16.67 8.83 7.17
C LEU A 24 -15.62 7.83 7.67
N ASP A 25 -14.57 8.31 8.31
CA ASP A 25 -13.60 7.43 8.95
C ASP A 25 -14.24 6.76 10.18
N GLU A 26 -13.68 5.60 10.49
CA GLU A 26 -14.16 4.65 11.48
C GLU A 26 -14.29 5.24 12.89
N ASP A 27 -13.29 6.01 13.29
CA ASP A 27 -13.15 6.60 14.61
C ASP A 27 -14.23 7.67 14.86
N GLU A 28 -14.58 8.44 13.83
CA GLU A 28 -15.66 9.42 13.87
C GLU A 28 -17.05 8.77 13.80
N LEU A 29 -17.23 7.73 12.97
CA LEU A 29 -18.48 6.98 12.88
C LEU A 29 -18.74 6.09 14.10
N GLY A 30 -17.72 5.81 14.90
CA GLY A 30 -17.79 4.96 16.09
C GLY A 30 -18.14 3.51 15.78
N VAL A 31 -17.78 3.04 14.59
CA VAL A 31 -17.95 1.66 14.13
C VAL A 31 -16.62 0.94 14.17
N ASP A 32 -16.61 -0.39 14.18
CA ASP A 32 -15.40 -1.19 13.89
C ASP A 32 -15.61 -1.83 12.48
N PRO A 33 -14.81 -1.52 11.44
CA PRO A 33 -14.89 -2.06 10.10
C PRO A 33 -14.52 -3.52 10.08
N LEU A 34 -13.92 -4.05 11.14
CA LEU A 34 -13.74 -5.49 11.33
C LEU A 34 -14.99 -6.15 11.95
N GLU A 35 -15.91 -5.38 12.56
CA GLU A 35 -17.20 -5.90 13.07
C GLU A 35 -18.18 -6.20 11.92
N GLU A 36 -18.25 -5.35 10.89
CA GLU A 36 -18.98 -5.61 9.63
C GLU A 36 -18.05 -6.02 8.47
N GLY A 37 -16.77 -6.24 8.76
CA GLY A 37 -15.78 -6.64 7.77
C GLY A 37 -16.19 -7.95 7.10
N MET A 38 -16.17 -7.99 5.76
CA MET A 38 -16.31 -9.25 5.04
C MET A 38 -15.11 -10.14 5.35
N ASP A 39 -15.38 -11.37 5.80
CA ASP A 39 -14.33 -12.38 5.92
C ASP A 39 -13.57 -12.48 4.59
N PRO A 40 -12.23 -12.47 4.62
CA PRO A 40 -11.46 -12.67 3.42
C PRO A 40 -11.78 -14.04 2.83
N PRO A 41 -11.75 -14.20 1.50
CA PRO A 41 -12.07 -15.48 0.86
C PRO A 41 -11.15 -16.60 1.37
N ASP A 42 -11.63 -17.85 1.33
CA ASP A 42 -10.97 -19.04 1.93
C ASP A 42 -9.50 -19.25 1.54
N GLU A 43 -9.05 -18.64 0.44
CA GLU A 43 -7.70 -18.76 -0.11
C GLU A 43 -6.92 -17.44 -0.10
N TRP A 44 -7.43 -16.42 0.59
CA TRP A 44 -6.68 -15.18 0.76
C TRP A 44 -5.45 -15.44 1.63
N SER A 45 -4.29 -15.23 1.04
CA SER A 45 -3.04 -15.06 1.77
C SER A 45 -2.58 -13.62 1.60
N GLY A 46 -2.17 -12.97 2.69
CA GLY A 46 -1.57 -11.64 2.60
C GLY A 46 -0.41 -11.63 1.61
N ALA A 47 -0.47 -10.70 0.64
CA ALA A 47 0.63 -10.46 -0.28
C ALA A 47 1.85 -9.99 0.53
N ASP A 48 2.98 -10.64 0.28
CA ASP A 48 4.29 -10.47 0.90
C ASP A 48 4.33 -9.82 2.29
N ARG A 49 4.61 -10.64 3.32
CA ARG A 49 4.85 -10.21 4.70
C ARG A 49 5.92 -9.11 4.85
N TYR A 50 6.76 -8.90 3.85
CA TYR A 50 7.82 -7.89 3.83
C TYR A 50 7.85 -7.17 2.49
N ALA A 51 8.05 -5.86 2.53
CA ALA A 51 8.23 -5.06 1.33
C ALA A 51 9.50 -5.47 0.56
N VAL A 52 9.45 -5.31 -0.77
CA VAL A 52 10.64 -5.43 -1.63
C VAL A 52 11.65 -4.34 -1.25
N PRO A 53 12.94 -4.67 -1.05
CA PRO A 53 13.95 -3.68 -0.72
C PRO A 53 14.03 -2.54 -1.76
N PRO A 54 14.22 -1.28 -1.36
CA PRO A 54 14.31 -0.16 -2.30
C PRO A 54 15.44 -0.28 -3.34
N ALA A 55 16.51 -1.01 -2.98
CA ALA A 55 17.59 -1.31 -3.91
C ALA A 55 17.12 -2.20 -5.06
N ASP A 56 16.30 -3.21 -4.75
CA ASP A 56 15.80 -4.18 -5.72
C ASP A 56 14.74 -3.54 -6.62
N LEU A 57 13.87 -2.68 -6.07
CA LEU A 57 12.92 -1.88 -6.87
C LEU A 57 13.63 -0.97 -7.88
N ARG A 58 14.79 -0.42 -7.53
CA ARG A 58 15.59 0.42 -8.44
C ARG A 58 16.37 -0.40 -9.46
N ALA A 59 16.88 -1.57 -9.05
CA ALA A 59 17.59 -2.48 -9.94
C ALA A 59 16.65 -3.06 -10.99
N GLY A 60 15.40 -3.36 -10.60
CA GLY A 60 14.43 -4.02 -11.44
C GLY A 60 14.81 -5.48 -11.76
N PRO A 61 14.04 -6.14 -12.64
CA PRO A 61 14.35 -7.48 -13.10
C PRO A 61 15.66 -7.50 -13.89
N SER A 62 16.37 -8.64 -13.85
CA SER A 62 17.62 -8.78 -14.58
C SER A 62 17.37 -8.72 -16.10
N LEU A 63 18.40 -8.40 -16.87
CA LEU A 63 18.30 -8.45 -18.33
C LEU A 63 17.89 -9.84 -18.84
N GLY A 64 18.34 -10.91 -18.16
CA GLY A 64 17.97 -12.29 -18.49
C GLY A 64 16.49 -12.57 -18.25
N ASP A 65 15.94 -12.09 -17.13
CA ASP A 65 14.51 -12.25 -16.83
C ASP A 65 13.65 -11.53 -17.88
N ARG A 66 14.03 -10.31 -18.24
CA ARG A 66 13.33 -9.53 -19.27
C ARG A 66 13.36 -10.23 -20.63
N LEU A 67 14.50 -10.80 -21.02
CA LEU A 67 14.62 -11.57 -22.26
C LEU A 67 13.81 -12.87 -22.24
N ALA A 68 13.62 -13.49 -21.08
CA ALA A 68 12.83 -14.71 -20.94
C ALA A 68 11.32 -14.44 -21.08
N GLU A 69 10.87 -13.21 -20.83
CA GLU A 69 9.49 -12.77 -21.05
C GLU A 69 9.19 -12.40 -22.51
N GLU A 70 10.22 -12.11 -23.32
CA GLU A 70 10.08 -11.74 -24.73
C GLU A 70 9.78 -12.97 -25.61
N GLU A 71 8.85 -12.81 -26.56
CA GLU A 71 8.66 -13.77 -27.66
C GLU A 71 9.53 -13.33 -28.85
N PRO A 72 10.33 -14.22 -29.46
CA PRO A 72 11.08 -13.88 -30.65
C PRO A 72 10.15 -13.72 -31.87
N ASP A 73 10.19 -12.56 -32.53
CA ASP A 73 9.46 -12.31 -33.77
C ASP A 73 9.86 -13.25 -34.93
N ILE A 74 11.04 -13.86 -34.84
CA ILE A 74 11.63 -14.71 -35.87
C ILE A 74 12.10 -16.02 -35.24
N GLU A 75 11.57 -17.13 -35.75
CA GLU A 75 12.04 -18.46 -35.41
C GLU A 75 13.49 -18.66 -35.90
N PRO A 76 14.38 -19.28 -35.10
CA PRO A 76 15.74 -19.58 -35.51
C PRO A 76 15.76 -20.38 -36.82
N GLY A 77 16.19 -19.75 -37.92
CA GLY A 77 16.31 -20.37 -39.24
C GLY A 77 15.24 -19.98 -40.27
N GLN A 78 14.32 -19.09 -39.95
CA GLN A 78 13.45 -18.48 -40.96
C GLN A 78 14.25 -17.42 -41.76
N PRO A 79 14.32 -17.51 -43.10
CA PRO A 79 15.01 -16.51 -43.92
C PRO A 79 14.22 -15.19 -43.95
N ASP A 80 14.96 -14.07 -44.05
CA ASP A 80 14.42 -12.70 -44.27
C ASP A 80 13.54 -12.60 -45.52
#